data_AF-A0A359CEL5-F1
#
_entry.id   AF-A0A359CEL5-F1
#
_cell.length_a   1.000
_cell.length_b   1.000
_cell.length_c   1.000
_cell.angle_alpha   90.00
_cell.angle_beta   90.00
_cell.angle_gamma   90.00
#
_symmetry.space_group_name_H-M   'P 1'
#
loop_
_entity.id
_entity.type
_entity.pdbx_description
1 polymer ?
#
loop_
_entity_poly.entity_id
_entity_poly.type
_entity_poly.pdbx_seq_one_letter_code
_entity_poly.pdbx_strand_id
1 'polypeptide(L)'
;MSKFTFSLPALFLITFLQVVSYVSGQTSNIKIAQNPYLQALTDSTVSILWTTDKPAIAWVELAPDDESHFYQQERPQFHDSRYGFNRIGTLHQVNLKKLTPGTKYRYRVYAR
;
A
#
# COMPACT_ATOMS: atom_id res chain seq x y z
N MET A 1 43.33 -33.54 1.47
CA MET A 1 42.06 -32.84 1.76
C MET A 1 42.21 -32.13 3.10
N SER A 2 42.31 -30.80 3.10
CA SER A 2 42.38 -30.00 4.33
C SER A 2 41.02 -30.02 5.04
N LYS A 3 40.97 -30.47 6.30
CA LYS A 3 39.77 -30.40 7.13
C LYS A 3 39.71 -29.01 7.75
N PHE A 4 38.77 -28.17 7.31
CA PHE A 4 38.49 -26.91 7.97
C PHE A 4 37.83 -27.19 9.33
N THR A 5 38.51 -26.86 10.42
CA THR A 5 37.99 -26.93 11.79
C THR A 5 37.75 -25.53 12.32
N PHE A 6 36.51 -25.21 12.67
CA PHE A 6 36.15 -23.93 13.27
C PHE A 6 36.29 -24.00 14.80
N SER A 7 36.72 -22.90 15.41
CA SER A 7 36.78 -22.79 16.87
C SER A 7 35.37 -22.64 17.46
N LEU A 8 35.17 -23.09 18.70
CA LEU A 8 33.91 -22.96 19.42
C LEU A 8 33.32 -21.52 19.40
N PRO A 9 34.10 -20.44 19.64
CA PRO A 9 33.59 -19.08 19.53
C PRO A 9 33.20 -18.68 18.09
N ALA A 10 33.89 -19.20 17.08
CA ALA A 10 33.49 -18.98 15.69
C ALA A 10 32.15 -19.66 15.36
N LEU A 11 31.88 -20.84 15.93
CA LEU A 11 30.57 -21.49 15.81
C LEU A 11 29.45 -20.64 16.44
N PHE A 12 29.67 -20.12 17.65
CA PHE A 12 28.71 -19.23 18.32
C PHE A 12 28.45 -17.97 17.50
N LEU A 13 29.49 -17.33 16.97
CA LEU A 13 29.34 -16.14 16.13
C LEU A 13 28.57 -16.44 14.85
N ILE A 14 28.83 -17.57 14.19
CA ILE A 14 28.10 -18.00 13.00
C ILE A 14 26.62 -18.22 13.34
N THR A 15 26.31 -18.95 14.42
CA THR A 15 24.92 -19.17 14.83
C THR A 15 24.19 -17.87 15.19
N PHE A 16 24.87 -16.94 15.87
CA PHE A 16 24.32 -15.63 16.20
C PHE A 16 24.02 -14.80 14.95
N LEU A 17 24.95 -14.76 13.98
CA LEU A 17 24.75 -14.06 12.71
C LEU A 17 23.59 -14.66 11.91
N GLN A 18 23.47 -15.99 11.86
CA GLN A 18 22.33 -16.66 11.20
C GLN A 18 21.00 -16.24 11.85
N VAL A 19 20.90 -16.25 13.19
CA VAL A 19 19.70 -15.84 13.92
C VAL A 19 19.34 -14.38 13.64
N VAL A 20 20.32 -13.46 13.64
CA VAL A 20 20.10 -12.05 13.33
C VAL A 20 19.54 -11.87 11.91
N SER A 21 20.07 -12.60 10.92
CA SER A 21 19.57 -12.57 9.54
C SER A 21 18.13 -13.10 9.42
N TYR A 22 17.75 -14.14 10.16
CA TYR A 22 16.37 -14.65 10.14
C TYR A 22 15.36 -13.67 10.75
N VAL A 23 15.74 -12.95 11.81
CA VAL A 23 14.85 -11.99 12.48
C VAL A 23 14.66 -10.70 11.67
N SER A 24 15.68 -10.27 10.92
CA SER A 24 15.63 -9.04 10.12
C SER A 24 14.88 -9.17 8.79
N GLY A 25 14.58 -10.39 8.33
CA GLY A 25 13.84 -10.64 7.07
C GLY A 25 12.31 -10.55 7.14
N GLN A 26 11.71 -10.26 8.30
CA GLN A 26 10.26 -10.40 8.52
C GLN A 26 9.41 -9.15 8.26
N THR A 27 9.93 -8.12 7.57
CA THR A 27 9.08 -6.99 7.14
C THR A 27 8.41 -7.32 5.81
N SER A 28 7.32 -8.09 5.83
CA SER A 28 6.54 -8.31 4.60
C SER A 28 5.83 -7.01 4.18
N ASN A 29 5.94 -6.66 2.89
CA ASN A 29 5.23 -5.52 2.31
C ASN A 29 3.71 -5.66 2.47
N ILE A 30 3.01 -4.54 2.62
CA ILE A 30 1.55 -4.49 2.61
C ILE A 30 1.07 -4.89 1.21
N LYS A 31 0.03 -5.73 1.17
CA LYS A 31 -0.59 -6.18 -0.07
C LYS A 31 -2.05 -5.78 -0.09
N ILE A 32 -2.54 -5.43 -1.27
CA ILE A 32 -3.98 -5.33 -1.52
C ILE A 32 -4.55 -6.74 -1.43
N ALA A 33 -5.45 -6.97 -0.46
CA ALA A 33 -6.02 -8.28 -0.20
C ALA A 33 -7.26 -8.54 -1.07
N GLN A 34 -8.15 -7.55 -1.17
CA GLN A 34 -9.24 -7.53 -2.14
C GLN A 34 -9.15 -6.27 -3.00
N ASN A 35 -9.27 -6.48 -4.31
CA ASN A 35 -9.20 -5.43 -5.32
C ASN A 35 -10.27 -4.34 -5.10
N PRO A 36 -10.02 -3.10 -5.57
CA PRO A 36 -10.94 -2.00 -5.36
C PRO A 36 -12.26 -2.20 -6.11
N TYR A 37 -13.35 -1.72 -5.50
CA TYR A 37 -14.66 -1.62 -6.12
C TYR A 37 -15.31 -0.26 -5.83
N LEU A 38 -16.26 0.13 -6.70
CA LEU A 38 -16.98 1.38 -6.60
C LEU A 38 -18.32 1.18 -5.87
N GLN A 39 -18.67 2.14 -5.03
CA GLN A 39 -19.95 2.17 -4.32
C GLN A 39 -20.51 3.60 -4.31
N ALA A 40 -21.84 3.72 -4.22
CA ALA A 40 -22.56 5.00 -4.12
C ALA A 40 -22.14 6.01 -5.22
N LEU A 41 -21.98 5.51 -6.46
CA LEU A 41 -21.68 6.36 -7.61
C LEU A 41 -22.86 7.27 -7.92
N THR A 42 -22.59 8.57 -7.99
CA THR A 42 -23.50 9.60 -8.51
C THR A 42 -22.87 10.28 -9.72
N ASP A 43 -23.49 11.35 -10.21
CA ASP A 43 -22.92 12.21 -11.24
C ASP A 43 -21.62 12.94 -10.81
N SER A 44 -21.41 13.11 -9.50
CA SER A 44 -20.40 14.02 -8.94
C SER A 44 -19.63 13.43 -7.76
N THR A 45 -19.98 12.23 -7.31
CA THR A 45 -19.34 11.56 -6.17
C THR A 45 -19.21 10.05 -6.40
N VAL A 46 -18.21 9.44 -5.79
CA VAL A 46 -18.08 7.96 -5.73
C VAL A 46 -17.28 7.57 -4.50
N SER A 47 -17.59 6.41 -3.92
CA SER A 47 -16.78 5.76 -2.90
C SER A 47 -15.95 4.65 -3.52
N ILE A 48 -14.65 4.64 -3.27
CA ILE A 48 -13.74 3.57 -3.69
C ILE A 48 -13.32 2.79 -2.46
N LEU A 49 -13.60 1.50 -2.43
CA LEU A 49 -13.33 0.63 -1.29
C LEU A 49 -12.40 -0.50 -1.69
N TRP A 50 -11.45 -0.83 -0.83
CA TRP A 50 -10.54 -1.96 -0.97
C TRP A 50 -10.06 -2.43 0.39
N THR A 51 -9.36 -3.55 0.43
CA THR A 51 -8.75 -4.05 1.66
C THR A 51 -7.27 -4.34 1.49
N THR A 52 -6.59 -4.42 2.62
CA THR A 52 -5.17 -4.75 2.74
C THR A 52 -4.98 -5.87 3.74
N ASP A 53 -3.92 -6.65 3.58
CA ASP A 53 -3.58 -7.77 4.47
C ASP A 53 -3.09 -7.31 5.86
N LYS A 54 -2.72 -6.04 5.99
CA LYS A 54 -2.22 -5.41 7.22
C LYS A 54 -2.78 -3.99 7.39
N PRO A 55 -2.85 -3.47 8.62
CA PRO A 55 -3.21 -2.07 8.85
C PRO A 55 -2.31 -1.12 8.06
N ALA A 56 -2.91 -0.21 7.31
CA ALA A 56 -2.22 0.75 6.45
C ALA A 56 -2.87 2.13 6.51
N ILE A 57 -2.12 3.17 6.15
CA ILE A 57 -2.67 4.43 5.64
C ILE A 57 -2.92 4.23 4.15
N ALA A 58 -4.08 4.69 3.66
CA ALA A 58 -4.49 4.40 2.30
C ALA A 58 -5.05 5.64 1.60
N TRP A 59 -4.84 5.74 0.29
CA TRP A 59 -5.33 6.86 -0.52
C TRP A 59 -5.60 6.44 -1.97
N VAL A 60 -6.35 7.30 -2.67
CA VAL A 60 -6.58 7.22 -4.11
C VAL A 60 -5.84 8.34 -4.81
N GLU A 61 -5.19 8.03 -5.92
CA GLU A 61 -4.79 9.02 -6.91
C GLU A 61 -5.77 9.02 -8.09
N LEU A 62 -6.15 10.21 -8.54
CA LEU A 62 -7.07 10.40 -9.66
C LEU A 62 -6.34 11.00 -10.88
N ALA A 63 -6.66 10.51 -12.06
CA ALA A 63 -6.19 11.04 -13.33
C ALA A 63 -7.36 11.22 -14.32
N PRO A 64 -7.32 12.24 -15.19
CA PRO A 64 -8.22 12.35 -16.34
C PRO A 64 -8.01 11.19 -17.32
N ASP A 65 -9.00 10.98 -18.18
CA ASP A 65 -8.97 9.99 -19.27
C ASP A 65 -8.26 10.55 -20.52
N ASP A 66 -7.06 11.09 -20.34
CA ASP A 66 -6.25 11.80 -21.34
C ASP A 66 -4.95 11.06 -21.71
N GLU A 67 -4.89 9.75 -21.43
CA GLU A 67 -3.72 8.86 -21.64
C GLU A 67 -2.45 9.20 -20.84
N SER A 68 -2.40 10.32 -20.13
CA SER A 68 -1.23 10.72 -19.34
C SER A 68 -0.87 9.64 -18.29
N HIS A 69 0.42 9.34 -18.12
CA HIS A 69 0.82 8.30 -17.18
C HIS A 69 0.75 8.83 -15.74
N PHE A 70 0.41 7.96 -14.78
CA PHE A 70 0.35 8.34 -13.35
C PHE A 70 1.68 8.85 -12.80
N TYR A 71 2.81 8.43 -13.38
CA TYR A 71 4.16 8.86 -12.96
C TYR A 71 4.73 10.05 -13.75
N GLN A 72 4.02 10.56 -14.76
CA GLN A 72 4.51 11.72 -15.52
C GLN A 72 4.36 13.03 -14.73
N GLN A 73 3.40 13.09 -13.81
CA GLN A 73 3.13 14.25 -12.98
C GLN A 73 2.53 13.83 -11.65
N GLU A 74 2.62 14.70 -10.65
CA GLU A 74 1.92 14.53 -9.38
C GLU A 74 0.40 14.46 -9.61
N ARG A 75 -0.26 13.53 -8.92
CA ARG A 75 -1.72 13.35 -8.97
C ARG A 75 -2.34 13.74 -7.63
N PRO A 76 -3.54 14.33 -7.62
CA PRO A 76 -4.24 14.60 -6.37
C PRO A 76 -4.43 13.32 -5.55
N GLN A 77 -4.02 13.36 -4.28
CA GLN A 77 -4.17 12.25 -3.34
C GLN A 77 -5.37 12.48 -2.43
N PHE A 78 -6.29 11.53 -2.42
CA PHE A 78 -7.46 11.52 -1.56
C PHE A 78 -7.32 10.43 -0.52
N HIS A 79 -7.05 10.81 0.73
CA HIS A 79 -6.76 9.87 1.82
C HIS A 79 -8.05 9.30 2.44
N ASP A 80 -8.01 8.02 2.84
CA ASP A 80 -8.97 7.47 3.79
C ASP A 80 -8.74 8.19 5.12
N SER A 81 -9.61 9.15 5.40
CA SER A 81 -9.50 10.02 6.55
C SER A 81 -10.84 10.17 7.25
N ARG A 82 -10.76 10.29 8.58
CA ARG A 82 -11.91 10.52 9.43
C ARG A 82 -11.55 11.60 10.44
N TYR A 83 -12.39 12.64 10.52
CA TYR A 83 -12.17 13.79 11.40
C TYR A 83 -10.81 14.50 11.18
N GLY A 84 -10.33 14.53 9.93
CA GLY A 84 -9.07 15.20 9.57
C GLY A 84 -7.80 14.35 9.79
N PHE A 85 -7.94 13.12 10.29
CA PHE A 85 -6.82 12.19 10.48
C PHE A 85 -6.90 11.04 9.49
N ASN A 86 -5.75 10.62 8.98
CA ASN A 86 -5.65 9.41 8.19
C ASN A 86 -6.04 8.20 9.04
N ARG A 87 -6.99 7.42 8.55
CA ARG A 87 -7.40 6.20 9.22
C ARG A 87 -6.35 5.12 8.96
N ILE A 88 -6.02 4.38 10.01
CA ILE A 88 -5.14 3.22 9.93
C ILE A 88 -6.00 1.97 10.12
N GLY A 89 -6.02 1.09 9.13
CA GLY A 89 -6.86 -0.10 9.17
C GLY A 89 -6.64 -1.02 7.98
N THR A 90 -7.41 -2.10 7.88
CA THR A 90 -7.31 -3.07 6.79
C THR A 90 -8.41 -2.90 5.74
N LEU A 91 -9.56 -2.34 6.11
CA LEU A 91 -10.64 -1.94 5.21
C LEU A 91 -10.53 -0.46 4.95
N HIS A 92 -10.45 -0.03 3.69
CA HIS A 92 -10.25 1.37 3.30
C HIS A 92 -11.43 1.89 2.50
N GLN A 93 -11.78 3.16 2.72
CA GLN A 93 -12.79 3.86 1.92
C GLN A 93 -12.36 5.29 1.63
N VAL A 94 -12.30 5.65 0.36
CA VAL A 94 -12.06 7.01 -0.09
C VAL A 94 -13.29 7.54 -0.81
N ASN A 95 -13.81 8.67 -0.33
CA ASN A 95 -14.97 9.34 -0.89
C ASN A 95 -14.52 10.48 -1.81
N LEU A 96 -14.55 10.26 -3.11
CA LEU A 96 -14.31 11.30 -4.11
C LEU A 96 -15.56 12.15 -4.26
N LYS A 97 -15.37 13.48 -4.30
CA LYS A 97 -16.45 14.47 -4.38
C LYS A 97 -16.11 15.52 -5.42
N LYS A 98 -17.13 16.27 -5.86
CA LYS A 98 -16.99 17.36 -6.85
C LYS A 98 -16.39 16.87 -8.17
N LEU A 99 -16.71 15.64 -8.57
CA LEU A 99 -16.38 15.13 -9.89
C LEU A 99 -17.26 15.83 -10.94
N THR A 100 -16.71 16.00 -12.14
CA THR A 100 -17.46 16.58 -13.26
C THR A 100 -18.44 15.54 -13.82
N PRO A 101 -19.74 15.86 -13.92
CA PRO A 101 -20.73 14.96 -14.51
C PRO A 101 -20.35 14.48 -15.90
N GLY A 102 -20.63 13.20 -16.19
CA GLY A 102 -20.38 12.59 -17.50
C GLY A 102 -18.89 12.47 -17.88
N THR A 103 -17.97 12.69 -16.94
CA THR A 103 -16.52 12.65 -17.19
C THR A 103 -15.93 11.31 -16.76
N LYS A 104 -15.11 10.73 -17.63
CA LYS A 104 -14.33 9.53 -17.29
C LYS A 104 -13.07 9.90 -16.53
N TYR A 105 -12.77 9.11 -15.50
CA TYR A 105 -11.56 9.22 -14.72
C TYR A 105 -10.88 7.86 -14.61
N ARG A 106 -9.56 7.88 -14.48
CA ARG A 106 -8.74 6.73 -14.10
C ARG A 106 -8.30 6.92 -12.66
N TYR A 107 -8.14 5.83 -11.92
CA TYR A 107 -7.70 5.90 -10.52
C TYR A 107 -6.68 4.82 -10.18
N ARG A 108 -5.90 5.05 -9.12
CA ARG A 108 -5.05 4.05 -8.47
C ARG A 108 -5.29 4.10 -6.97
N VAL A 109 -5.27 2.92 -6.35
CA VAL A 109 -5.32 2.78 -4.89
C VAL A 109 -3.93 2.49 -4.35
N TYR A 110 -3.62 3.03 -3.18
CA TYR A 110 -2.34 2.84 -2.51
C TYR A 110 -2.56 2.49 -1.04
N ALA A 111 -1.56 1.83 -0.46
CA ALA A 111 -1.50 1.52 0.95
C ALA A 111 -0.04 1.60 1.43
N ARG A 112 0.17 2.17 2.62
CA ARG A 112 1.48 2.34 3.24
C ARG A 112 1.45 2.04 4.73
#